data_AF-A0A2T0LG35-F1
#
_entry.id   AF-A0A2T0LG35-F1
#
_cell.length_a   1.000
_cell.length_b   1.000
_cell.length_c   1.000
_cell.angle_alpha   90.00
_cell.angle_beta   90.00
_cell.angle_gamma   90.00
#
_symmetry.space_group_name_H-M   'P 1'
#
loop_
_entity.id
_entity.type
_entity.pdbx_description
1 polymer ?
#
loop_
_entity_poly.entity_id
_entity_poly.type
_entity_poly.pdbx_seq_one_letter_code
_entity_poly.pdbx_strand_id
1 'polypeptide(L)'
;MHQAEEAYGRARPHRERAWTRFLDPGRMAAFQLSTYVRLGDEHHVIEAGQTALSAVAQESDHKKAAIVYADIAQAQLQIGDIAEGITYARRALESAQRSESTWGIEHLATVEKALAPHTDQAVRELLGDIAATRRKAGPSPA
;
A
#
# COMPACT_ATOMS: atom_id res chain seq x y z
N MET A 1 -10.91 11.86 -13.31
CA MET A 1 -9.46 11.53 -13.17
C MET A 1 -8.58 12.39 -14.06
N HIS A 2 -8.90 12.56 -15.34
CA HIS A 2 -8.05 13.22 -16.34
C HIS A 2 -7.35 14.54 -15.92
N GLN A 3 -8.08 15.52 -15.35
CA GLN A 3 -7.47 16.79 -14.93
C GLN A 3 -6.42 16.63 -13.82
N ALA A 4 -6.60 15.66 -12.91
CA ALA A 4 -5.64 15.39 -11.84
C ALA A 4 -4.37 14.71 -12.40
N GLU A 5 -4.53 13.80 -13.36
CA GLU A 5 -3.43 13.11 -14.03
C GLU A 5 -2.58 14.06 -14.89
N GLU A 6 -3.22 14.96 -15.64
CA GLU A 6 -2.53 16.00 -16.41
C GLU A 6 -1.79 17.01 -15.53
N ALA A 7 -2.34 17.36 -14.36
CA ALA A 7 -1.65 18.21 -13.39
C ALA A 7 -0.43 17.47 -12.81
N TYR A 8 -0.57 16.18 -12.51
CA TYR A 8 0.52 15.34 -12.03
C TYR A 8 1.65 15.18 -13.06
N GLY A 9 1.32 14.92 -14.33
CA GLY A 9 2.32 14.77 -15.41
C GLY A 9 3.17 16.02 -15.66
N ARG A 10 2.70 17.20 -15.24
CA ARG A 10 3.45 18.46 -15.30
C ARG A 10 4.33 18.72 -14.09
N ALA A 11 4.12 18.01 -12.98
CA ALA A 11 4.90 18.18 -11.76
C ALA A 11 6.32 17.63 -11.91
N ARG A 12 7.28 18.15 -11.13
CA ARG A 12 8.66 17.62 -11.09
C ARG A 12 9.01 17.13 -9.69
N PRO A 13 8.58 15.93 -9.27
CA PRO A 13 8.61 15.48 -7.87
C PRO A 13 9.95 15.71 -7.14
N HIS A 14 11.08 15.47 -7.79
CA HIS A 14 12.40 15.66 -7.19
C HIS A 14 12.84 17.13 -7.01
N ARG A 15 12.19 18.06 -7.71
CA ARG A 15 12.38 19.51 -7.61
C ARG A 15 11.28 20.20 -6.82
N GLU A 16 10.22 19.49 -6.47
CA GLU A 16 9.16 20.03 -5.62
C GLU A 16 9.61 20.19 -4.17
N ARG A 17 8.81 20.95 -3.41
CA ARG A 17 8.99 21.14 -1.96
C ARG A 17 8.91 19.80 -1.24
N ALA A 18 9.69 19.62 -0.17
CA ALA A 18 9.80 18.34 0.54
C ALA A 18 8.42 17.74 0.94
N TRP A 19 7.45 18.59 1.29
CA TRP A 19 6.11 18.18 1.72
C TRP A 19 5.19 17.68 0.59
N THR A 20 5.54 17.83 -0.69
CA THR A 20 4.78 17.24 -1.82
C THR A 20 5.46 16.01 -2.42
N ARG A 21 6.71 15.70 -2.04
CA ARG A 21 7.49 14.58 -2.60
C ARG A 21 6.99 13.20 -2.23
N PHE A 22 6.02 13.11 -1.31
CA PHE A 22 5.36 11.85 -0.96
C PHE A 22 4.45 11.35 -2.09
N LEU A 23 3.98 12.23 -2.97
CA LEU A 23 3.16 11.87 -4.12
C LEU A 23 4.08 11.64 -5.33
N ASP A 24 4.72 10.48 -5.35
CA ASP A 24 5.53 9.97 -6.46
C ASP A 24 4.72 9.03 -7.37
N PRO A 25 5.29 8.54 -8.49
CA PRO A 25 4.52 7.75 -9.45
C PRO A 25 3.94 6.47 -8.84
N GLY A 26 4.65 5.85 -7.89
CA GLY A 26 4.18 4.66 -7.20
C GLY A 26 2.98 4.94 -6.31
N ARG A 27 3.03 6.03 -5.54
CA ARG A 27 1.90 6.43 -4.70
C ARG A 27 0.68 6.86 -5.53
N MET A 28 0.90 7.54 -6.66
CA MET A 28 -0.19 7.90 -7.58
C MET A 28 -0.86 6.66 -8.17
N ALA A 29 -0.07 5.69 -8.67
CA ALA A 29 -0.59 4.46 -9.23
C ALA A 29 -1.39 3.64 -8.20
N ALA A 30 -0.93 3.60 -6.94
CA ALA A 30 -1.66 2.92 -5.87
C ALA A 30 -3.01 3.59 -5.54
N PHE A 31 -3.08 4.94 -5.59
CA PHE A 31 -4.35 5.67 -5.45
C PHE A 31 -5.29 5.45 -6.64
N GLN A 32 -4.76 5.44 -7.87
CA GLN A 32 -5.54 5.09 -9.06
C GLN A 32 -6.11 3.68 -8.92
N LEU A 33 -5.29 2.69 -8.54
CA LEU A 33 -5.72 1.31 -8.30
C LEU A 33 -6.88 1.23 -7.30
N SER A 34 -6.75 1.83 -6.11
CA SER A 34 -7.84 1.81 -5.12
C SER A 34 -9.10 2.51 -5.64
N THR A 35 -8.94 3.57 -6.42
CA THR A 35 -10.09 4.29 -7.01
C THR A 35 -10.79 3.43 -8.05
N TYR A 36 -10.07 2.84 -8.98
CA TYR A 36 -10.63 1.98 -10.02
C TYR A 36 -11.30 0.73 -9.42
N VAL A 37 -10.71 0.12 -8.39
CA VAL A 37 -11.35 -1.00 -7.66
C VAL A 37 -12.69 -0.57 -7.05
N ARG A 38 -12.76 0.60 -6.41
CA ARG A 38 -14.03 1.11 -5.83
C ARG A 38 -15.08 1.46 -6.88
N LEU A 39 -14.64 1.84 -8.07
CA LEU A 39 -15.52 2.14 -9.20
C LEU A 39 -15.96 0.88 -9.97
N GLY A 40 -15.34 -0.28 -9.71
CA GLY A 40 -15.57 -1.50 -10.49
C GLY A 40 -15.03 -1.42 -11.92
N ASP A 41 -14.04 -0.56 -12.17
CA ASP A 41 -13.45 -0.35 -13.50
C ASP A 41 -12.32 -1.37 -13.74
N GLU A 42 -12.71 -2.60 -14.06
CA GLU A 42 -11.79 -3.74 -14.23
C GLU A 42 -10.67 -3.46 -15.24
N HIS A 43 -10.97 -2.71 -16.30
CA HIS A 43 -10.00 -2.39 -17.35
C HIS A 43 -8.81 -1.61 -16.78
N HIS A 44 -9.08 -0.57 -15.99
CA HIS A 44 -8.01 0.26 -15.43
C HIS A 44 -7.41 -0.30 -14.14
N VAL A 45 -8.08 -1.22 -13.44
CA VAL A 45 -7.54 -1.92 -12.27
C VAL A 45 -6.25 -2.66 -12.61
N ILE A 46 -6.23 -3.39 -13.74
CA ILE A 46 -5.06 -4.19 -14.14
C ILE A 46 -3.87 -3.27 -14.44
N GLU A 47 -4.07 -2.22 -15.24
CA GLU A 47 -3.02 -1.27 -15.62
C GLU A 47 -2.46 -0.52 -14.41
N ALA A 48 -3.34 0.00 -13.55
CA ALA A 48 -2.94 0.71 -12.34
C ALA A 48 -2.19 -0.22 -11.37
N GLY A 49 -2.62 -1.48 -11.25
CA GLY A 49 -1.95 -2.50 -10.45
C GLY A 49 -0.54 -2.80 -10.95
N GLN A 50 -0.35 -3.02 -12.24
CA GLN A 50 0.97 -3.25 -12.84
C GLN A 50 1.90 -2.04 -12.69
N THR A 51 1.34 -0.83 -12.82
CA THR A 51 2.09 0.41 -12.62
C THR A 51 2.54 0.56 -11.17
N ALA A 52 1.66 0.29 -10.20
CA ALA A 52 2.00 0.32 -8.78
C ALA A 52 3.07 -0.72 -8.41
N LEU A 53 2.97 -1.94 -8.96
CA LEU A 53 3.95 -3.01 -8.77
C LEU A 53 5.32 -2.67 -9.36
N SER A 54 5.33 -2.12 -10.58
CA SER A 54 6.57 -1.69 -11.23
C SER A 54 7.25 -0.58 -10.46
N ALA A 55 6.47 0.38 -9.95
CA ALA A 55 7.00 1.48 -9.16
C ALA A 55 7.61 1.01 -7.83
N VAL A 56 6.93 0.13 -7.09
CA VAL A 56 7.47 -0.39 -5.82
C VAL A 56 8.70 -1.30 -6.02
N ALA A 57 8.80 -2.00 -7.16
CA ALA A 57 9.99 -2.78 -7.50
C ALA A 57 11.25 -1.92 -7.72
N GLN A 58 11.07 -0.66 -8.10
CA GLN A 58 12.16 0.32 -8.27
C GLN A 58 12.37 1.20 -7.02
N GLU A 59 11.55 1.04 -5.98
CA GLU A 59 11.60 1.87 -4.78
C GLU A 59 12.67 1.35 -3.80
N SER A 60 13.69 2.16 -3.57
CA SER A 60 14.75 1.89 -2.59
C SER A 60 14.34 2.26 -1.15
N ASP A 61 13.34 3.14 -1.00
CA ASP A 61 12.81 3.54 0.30
C ASP A 61 11.80 2.51 0.82
N HIS A 62 12.25 1.64 1.72
CA HIS A 62 11.42 0.61 2.35
C HIS A 62 10.19 1.18 3.10
N LYS A 63 10.23 2.43 3.57
CA LYS A 63 9.06 3.06 4.20
C LYS A 63 7.97 3.33 3.17
N LYS A 64 8.33 3.82 1.98
CA LYS A 64 7.38 4.02 0.88
C LYS A 64 6.89 2.69 0.31
N ALA A 65 7.80 1.72 0.15
CA ALA A 65 7.43 0.40 -0.33
C ALA A 65 6.38 -0.28 0.54
N ALA A 66 6.50 -0.17 1.88
CA ALA A 66 5.53 -0.70 2.82
C ALA A 66 4.10 -0.22 2.54
N ILE A 67 3.97 1.04 2.17
CA ILE A 67 2.68 1.70 1.97
C ILE A 67 2.07 1.32 0.63
N VAL A 68 2.88 1.33 -0.44
CA VAL A 68 2.40 0.92 -1.76
C VAL A 68 1.97 -0.55 -1.74
N TYR A 69 2.73 -1.44 -1.08
CA TYR A 69 2.31 -2.83 -0.91
C TYR A 69 1.02 -2.97 -0.10
N ALA A 70 0.81 -2.17 0.94
CA ALA A 70 -0.41 -2.21 1.73
C ALA A 70 -1.64 -1.69 0.95
N ASP A 71 -1.47 -0.66 0.11
CA ASP A 71 -2.53 -0.21 -0.82
C ASP A 71 -2.90 -1.32 -1.83
N ILE A 72 -1.89 -1.96 -2.42
CA ILE A 72 -2.11 -3.08 -3.36
C ILE A 72 -2.83 -4.21 -2.64
N ALA A 73 -2.39 -4.59 -1.43
CA ALA A 73 -3.04 -5.61 -0.63
C ALA A 73 -4.52 -5.27 -0.38
N GLN A 74 -4.81 -4.03 0.03
CA GLN A 74 -6.19 -3.58 0.23
C GLN A 74 -7.01 -3.70 -1.07
N ALA A 75 -6.47 -3.30 -2.21
CA ALA A 75 -7.15 -3.38 -3.49
C ALA A 75 -7.47 -4.84 -3.87
N GLN A 76 -6.53 -5.77 -3.67
CA GLN A 76 -6.76 -7.20 -3.92
C GLN A 76 -7.87 -7.77 -3.02
N LEU A 77 -7.85 -7.43 -1.73
CA LEU A 77 -8.90 -7.86 -0.80
C LEU A 77 -10.27 -7.30 -1.19
N GLN A 78 -10.33 -6.07 -1.70
CA GLN A 78 -11.58 -5.44 -2.13
C GLN A 78 -12.19 -6.12 -3.36
N ILE A 79 -11.38 -6.67 -4.27
CA ILE A 79 -11.86 -7.45 -5.43
C ILE A 79 -12.06 -8.94 -5.10
N GLY A 80 -11.79 -9.35 -3.85
CA GLY A 80 -12.01 -10.72 -3.38
C GLY A 80 -10.81 -11.66 -3.55
N ASP A 81 -9.66 -11.18 -4.02
CA ASP A 81 -8.44 -11.98 -4.09
C ASP A 81 -7.70 -11.98 -2.74
N ILE A 82 -8.15 -12.88 -1.85
CA ILE A 82 -7.61 -13.00 -0.50
C ILE A 82 -6.15 -13.48 -0.50
N ALA A 83 -5.79 -14.38 -1.41
CA ALA A 83 -4.45 -14.95 -1.47
C ALA A 83 -3.41 -13.90 -1.86
N GLU A 84 -3.71 -13.12 -2.91
CA GLU A 84 -2.84 -12.05 -3.37
C GLU A 84 -2.83 -10.89 -2.36
N GLY A 85 -3.97 -10.60 -1.73
CA GLY A 85 -4.07 -9.63 -0.63
C GLY A 85 -3.14 -9.96 0.55
N ILE A 86 -3.12 -11.22 1.00
CA ILE A 86 -2.19 -11.68 2.06
C ILE A 86 -0.74 -11.56 1.60
N THR A 87 -0.44 -11.92 0.35
CA THR A 87 0.91 -11.88 -0.21
C THR A 87 1.48 -10.47 -0.17
N TYR A 88 0.74 -9.47 -0.65
CA TYR A 88 1.21 -8.08 -0.60
C TYR A 88 1.19 -7.50 0.81
N ALA A 89 0.26 -7.92 1.68
CA ALA A 89 0.27 -7.50 3.08
C ALA A 89 1.54 -7.99 3.82
N ARG A 90 2.03 -9.19 3.52
CA ARG A 90 3.30 -9.71 4.05
C ARG A 90 4.50 -8.89 3.56
N ARG A 91 4.53 -8.52 2.27
CA ARG A 91 5.58 -7.65 1.71
C ARG A 91 5.55 -6.25 2.32
N ALA A 92 4.36 -5.71 2.58
CA ALA A 92 4.18 -4.46 3.28
C ALA A 92 4.74 -4.52 4.71
N LEU A 93 4.41 -5.59 5.45
CA LEU A 93 4.92 -5.81 6.80
C LEU A 93 6.44 -5.95 6.83
N GLU A 94 7.02 -6.75 5.94
CA GLU A 94 8.47 -6.91 5.81
C GLU A 94 9.17 -5.57 5.55
N SER A 95 8.62 -4.77 4.64
CA SER A 95 9.16 -3.44 4.31
C SER A 95 9.06 -2.46 5.49
N ALA A 96 7.95 -2.51 6.23
CA ALA A 96 7.76 -1.71 7.44
C ALA A 96 8.75 -2.12 8.56
N GLN A 97 9.00 -3.42 8.73
CA GLN A 97 9.98 -3.93 9.69
C GLN A 97 11.40 -3.49 9.32
N ARG A 98 11.80 -3.60 8.05
CA ARG A 98 13.14 -3.19 7.57
C ARG A 98 13.42 -1.70 7.71
N SER A 99 12.38 -0.88 7.60
CA SER A 99 12.47 0.58 7.74
C SER A 99 12.17 1.08 9.15
N GLU A 100 11.85 0.17 10.09
CA GLU A 100 11.33 0.52 11.42
C GLU A 100 10.18 1.54 11.35
N SER A 101 9.36 1.45 10.30
CA SER A 101 8.36 2.47 10.01
C SER A 101 7.06 2.23 10.78
N THR A 102 6.84 3.02 11.84
CA THR A 102 5.54 3.06 12.53
C THR A 102 4.40 3.42 11.56
N TRP A 103 4.67 4.34 10.63
CA TRP A 103 3.68 4.75 9.63
C TRP A 103 3.29 3.61 8.67
N GLY A 104 4.24 2.77 8.25
CA GLY A 104 3.93 1.57 7.46
C GLY A 104 3.05 0.58 8.21
N ILE A 105 3.30 0.40 9.52
CA ILE A 105 2.49 -0.46 10.39
C ILE A 105 1.08 0.10 10.65
N GLU A 106 0.94 1.42 10.75
CA GLU A 106 -0.37 2.07 10.83
C GLU A 106 -1.17 1.89 9.54
N HIS A 107 -0.53 1.97 8.38
CA HIS A 107 -1.19 1.82 7.09
C HIS A 107 -1.78 0.41 6.89
N LEU A 108 -1.15 -0.62 7.47
CA LEU A 108 -1.65 -1.99 7.52
C LEU A 108 -2.96 -2.16 8.31
N ALA A 109 -3.41 -1.17 9.09
CA ALA A 109 -4.69 -1.24 9.80
C ALA A 109 -5.90 -1.35 8.86
N THR A 110 -5.77 -0.85 7.62
CA THR A 110 -6.80 -1.01 6.59
C THR A 110 -6.93 -2.46 6.14
N VAL A 111 -5.80 -3.16 5.99
CA VAL A 111 -5.71 -4.57 5.65
C VAL A 111 -6.24 -5.43 6.81
N GLU A 112 -5.88 -5.12 8.05
CA GLU A 112 -6.41 -5.83 9.23
C GLU A 112 -7.94 -5.79 9.28
N LYS A 113 -8.53 -4.62 8.99
CA LYS A 113 -10.00 -4.47 8.94
C LYS A 113 -10.63 -5.29 7.82
N ALA A 114 -10.02 -5.31 6.64
CA ALA A 114 -10.51 -6.10 5.51
C ALA A 114 -10.42 -7.61 5.77
N LEU A 115 -9.39 -8.04 6.51
CA LEU A 115 -9.17 -9.45 6.84
C LEU A 115 -9.92 -9.93 8.08
N ALA A 116 -10.44 -9.03 8.93
CA ALA A 116 -11.11 -9.39 10.18
C ALA A 116 -12.26 -10.43 10.05
N PRO A 117 -13.05 -10.46 8.96
CA PRO A 117 -14.08 -11.49 8.77
C PRO A 117 -13.55 -12.88 8.44
N HIS A 118 -12.28 -13.01 8.05
CA HIS A 118 -11.69 -14.25 7.56
C HIS A 118 -11.04 -15.05 8.69
N THR A 119 -11.23 -16.37 8.69
CA THR A 119 -10.76 -17.26 9.77
C THR A 119 -9.63 -18.21 9.33
N ASP A 120 -9.14 -18.06 8.10
CA ASP A 120 -8.08 -18.90 7.54
C ASP A 120 -6.78 -18.79 8.33
N GLN A 121 -6.03 -19.89 8.38
CA GLN A 121 -4.78 -19.95 9.14
C GLN A 121 -3.78 -18.87 8.69
N ALA A 122 -3.63 -18.66 7.38
CA ALA A 122 -2.73 -17.66 6.83
C ALA A 122 -3.11 -16.21 7.24
N VAL A 123 -4.42 -15.93 7.37
CA VAL A 123 -4.93 -14.64 7.87
C VAL A 123 -4.58 -14.47 9.33
N ARG A 124 -4.86 -15.47 10.17
CA ARG A 124 -4.54 -15.41 11.61
C ARG A 124 -3.06 -15.18 11.87
N GLU A 125 -2.20 -15.87 11.11
CA GLU A 125 -0.74 -15.69 11.20
C GLU A 125 -0.34 -14.25 10.83
N LEU A 126 -0.80 -13.74 9.69
CA LEU A 126 -0.52 -12.37 9.26
C LEU A 126 -0.99 -11.34 10.29
N LEU A 127 -2.22 -11.45 10.80
CA LEU A 127 -2.73 -10.53 11.82
C LEU A 127 -1.92 -10.62 13.13
N GLY A 128 -1.48 -11.83 13.51
CA GLY A 128 -0.57 -12.05 14.63
C GLY A 128 0.78 -11.35 14.44
N ASP A 129 1.37 -11.47 13.27
CA ASP A 129 2.65 -10.87 12.91
C ASP A 129 2.58 -9.33 12.92
N ILE A 130 1.48 -8.76 12.38
CA ILE A 130 1.23 -7.32 12.40
C ILE A 130 1.11 -6.83 13.85
N ALA A 131 0.30 -7.50 14.67
CA ALA A 131 0.11 -7.14 16.07
C ALA A 131 1.42 -7.25 16.89
N ALA A 132 2.22 -8.28 16.64
CA ALA A 132 3.51 -8.45 17.30
C ALA A 132 4.50 -7.34 16.90
N THR A 133 4.52 -6.95 15.63
CA THR A 133 5.38 -5.89 15.12
C THR A 133 4.98 -4.53 15.69
N ARG A 134 3.68 -4.23 15.74
CA ARG A 134 3.16 -3.00 16.35
C ARG A 134 3.56 -2.86 17.81
N ARG A 135 3.49 -3.94 18.59
CA ARG A 135 3.93 -3.93 19.99
C ARG A 135 5.43 -3.64 20.14
N LYS A 136 6.26 -4.12 19.21
CA LYS A 136 7.72 -3.88 19.21
C LYS A 136 8.08 -2.46 18.79
N ALA A 137 7.35 -1.88 17.84
CA ALA A 137 7.61 -0.53 17.33
C ALA A 137 7.36 0.58 18.38
N GLY A 138 6.59 0.29 19.43
CA GLY A 138 6.21 1.29 20.44
C GLY A 138 5.22 2.33 19.90
N PRO A 139 4.68 3.21 20.76
CA PRO A 139 3.86 4.33 20.31
C PRO A 139 4.70 5.30 19.47
N SER A 140 4.14 5.83 18.38
CA SER A 140 4.77 6.90 17.60
C SER A 140 5.06 8.09 18.53
N PRO A 141 6.26 8.69 18.52
CA PRO A 141 6.49 9.94 19.24
C PRO A 141 5.52 11.00 18.71
N ALA A 142 4.85 11.67 19.66
CA ALA A 142 3.87 12.73 19.40
C ALA A 142 4.53 14.01 18.86
#